data_AF-A0A7Z1QXN6-F1
#
_entry.id   AF-A0A7Z1QXN6-F1
#
_cell.length_a   1.000
_cell.length_b   1.000
_cell.length_c   1.000
_cell.angle_alpha   90.00
_cell.angle_beta   90.00
_cell.angle_gamma   90.00
#
_symmetry.space_group_name_H-M   'P 1'
#
loop_
_entity.id
_entity.type
_entity.pdbx_description
1 polymer ?
#
loop_
_entity_poly.entity_id
_entity_poly.type
_entity_poly.pdbx_seq_one_letter_code
_entity_poly.pdbx_strand_id
1 'polypeptide(L)'
;MRRVVLCVLLVLTMAPAIAAMAANRPVAIRIVLEDRARLEELSRLVSIDDVRDGVVTAGASPIALERLAKAGFEWEVLPEAEAPELATMCPAGWENDPNRSWECYPTYAQYVGFLNRYATDYPALCRLVDLGATTNQVRPHRLW
;
A
#
# COMPACT_ATOMS: atom_id res chain seq x y z
N MET A 1 -38.28 26.12 -7.89
CA MET A 1 -37.94 25.40 -9.14
C MET A 1 -36.49 25.64 -9.60
N ARG A 2 -36.02 26.89 -9.72
CA ARG A 2 -34.65 27.22 -10.17
C ARG A 2 -33.51 26.68 -9.26
N ARG A 3 -33.75 26.55 -7.95
CA ARG A 3 -32.80 26.00 -6.95
C ARG A 3 -32.70 24.47 -6.95
N VAL A 4 -33.77 23.77 -7.37
CA VAL A 4 -33.80 22.29 -7.44
C VAL A 4 -33.10 21.80 -8.71
N VAL A 5 -33.27 22.52 -9.83
CA VAL A 5 -32.57 22.25 -11.10
C VAL A 5 -31.05 22.45 -10.95
N LEU A 6 -30.61 23.43 -10.16
CA LEU A 6 -29.18 23.67 -9.91
C LEU A 6 -28.50 22.55 -9.12
N CYS A 7 -29.19 21.94 -8.15
CA CYS A 7 -28.64 20.81 -7.37
C CYS A 7 -28.56 19.51 -8.20
N VAL A 8 -29.51 19.27 -9.10
CA VAL A 8 -29.49 18.09 -9.99
C VAL A 8 -28.37 18.19 -11.03
N LEU A 9 -28.09 19.39 -11.55
CA LEU A 9 -26.95 19.64 -12.45
C LEU A 9 -25.59 19.56 -11.73
N LEU A 10 -25.52 19.92 -10.44
CA LEU A 10 -24.28 19.78 -9.65
C LEU A 10 -23.96 18.31 -9.33
N VAL A 11 -24.98 17.49 -9.05
CA VAL A 11 -24.80 16.05 -8.76
C VAL A 11 -24.43 15.25 -10.03
N LEU A 12 -24.88 15.67 -11.22
CA LEU A 12 -24.55 14.98 -12.48
C LEU A 12 -23.11 15.22 -12.96
N THR A 13 -22.42 16.24 -12.45
CA THR A 13 -21.01 16.54 -12.83
C THR A 13 -19.97 15.86 -11.93
N MET A 14 -20.36 15.27 -10.79
CA MET A 14 -19.43 14.57 -9.89
C MET A 14 -19.24 13.08 -10.22
N ALA A 15 -20.14 12.45 -10.98
CA ALA A 15 -19.99 11.05 -11.39
C ALA A 15 -18.72 10.73 -12.23
N PRO A 16 -18.29 11.56 -13.20
CA PRO A 16 -17.08 11.25 -13.98
C PRO A 16 -15.78 11.34 -13.17
N ALA A 17 -15.75 12.09 -12.07
CA ALA A 17 -14.55 12.22 -11.24
C ALA A 17 -14.19 10.92 -10.49
N ILE A 18 -15.21 10.16 -10.05
CA ILE A 18 -15.01 8.90 -9.31
C ILE A 18 -14.50 7.81 -10.25
N ALA A 19 -15.01 7.73 -11.48
CA ALA A 19 -14.53 6.79 -12.50
C ALA A 19 -13.09 7.10 -12.96
N ALA A 20 -12.74 8.38 -13.08
CA ALA A 20 -11.38 8.80 -13.42
C ALA A 20 -10.35 8.46 -12.32
N MET A 21 -10.74 8.48 -11.04
CA MET A 21 -9.84 8.08 -9.95
C MET A 21 -9.60 6.57 -9.89
N ALA A 22 -10.61 5.74 -10.21
CA ALA A 22 -10.45 4.29 -10.30
C ALA A 22 -9.51 3.87 -11.45
N ALA A 23 -9.53 4.62 -12.56
CA ALA A 23 -8.69 4.36 -13.73
C ALA A 23 -7.18 4.66 -13.52
N ASN A 24 -6.80 5.28 -12.39
CA ASN A 24 -5.43 5.71 -12.14
C ASN A 24 -4.67 4.83 -11.12
N ARG A 25 -5.24 3.69 -10.71
CA ARG A 25 -4.53 2.76 -9.80
C ARG A 25 -3.37 2.08 -10.54
N PRO A 26 -2.18 1.98 -9.91
CA PRO A 26 -1.11 1.18 -10.46
C PRO A 26 -1.51 -0.29 -10.55
N VAL A 27 -1.15 -0.95 -11.65
CA VAL A 27 -1.28 -2.40 -11.81
C VAL A 27 0.06 -3.07 -11.55
N ALA A 28 0.03 -4.27 -10.97
CA ALA A 28 1.23 -5.09 -10.84
C ALA A 28 1.61 -5.66 -12.22
N ILE A 29 2.87 -5.48 -12.63
CA ILE A 29 3.39 -6.01 -13.89
C ILE A 29 4.64 -6.84 -13.66
N ARG A 30 4.89 -7.76 -14.59
CA ARG A 30 6.11 -8.55 -14.69
C ARG A 30 6.81 -8.26 -16.01
N ILE A 31 8.10 -7.99 -15.95
CA ILE A 31 8.96 -7.76 -17.12
C ILE A 31 10.12 -8.75 -17.05
N VAL A 32 10.40 -9.44 -18.15
CA VAL A 32 11.59 -10.28 -18.30
C VAL A 32 12.66 -9.46 -19.01
N LEU A 33 13.82 -9.33 -18.37
CA LEU A 33 14.98 -8.65 -18.93
C LEU A 33 16.01 -9.67 -19.40
N GLU A 34 16.35 -9.63 -20.68
CA GLU A 34 17.43 -10.44 -21.25
C GLU A 34 18.82 -9.84 -20.93
N ASP A 35 18.88 -8.52 -20.74
CA ASP A 35 20.09 -7.79 -20.42
C ASP A 35 19.89 -6.92 -19.17
N ARG A 36 20.78 -7.11 -18.19
CA ARG A 36 20.81 -6.33 -16.95
C ARG A 36 21.05 -4.84 -17.21
N ALA A 37 21.69 -4.46 -18.32
CA ALA A 37 21.88 -3.05 -18.67
C ALA A 37 20.54 -2.30 -18.83
N ARG A 38 19.46 -3.00 -19.22
CA ARG A 38 18.12 -2.42 -19.33
C ARG A 38 17.43 -2.17 -17.99
N LEU A 39 17.93 -2.73 -16.90
CA LEU A 39 17.35 -2.52 -15.56
C LEU A 39 17.48 -1.06 -15.12
N GLU A 40 18.59 -0.38 -15.46
CA GLU A 40 18.78 1.01 -15.09
C GLU A 40 17.78 1.91 -15.83
N GLU A 41 17.56 1.66 -17.12
CA GLU A 41 16.52 2.34 -17.90
C GLU A 41 15.14 2.10 -17.28
N LEU A 42 14.80 0.85 -16.99
CA LEU A 42 13.52 0.45 -16.42
C LEU A 42 13.24 1.15 -15.07
N SER A 43 14.25 1.24 -14.20
CA SER A 43 14.14 1.86 -12.86
C SER A 43 13.77 3.35 -12.89
N ARG A 44 13.99 4.03 -14.03
CA ARG A 44 13.63 5.44 -14.21
C ARG A 44 12.20 5.62 -14.71
N LEU A 45 11.58 4.55 -15.21
CA LEU A 45 10.27 4.58 -15.83
C LEU A 45 9.15 4.10 -14.89
N VAL A 46 9.47 3.17 -13.99
CA VAL A 46 8.51 2.53 -13.09
C VAL A 46 9.11 2.28 -11.70
N SER A 47 8.25 2.25 -10.68
CA SER A 47 8.65 1.84 -9.33
C SER A 47 8.79 0.32 -9.28
N ILE A 48 10.02 -0.16 -9.13
CA ILE A 48 10.32 -1.59 -9.06
C ILE A 48 10.09 -2.09 -7.64
N ASP A 49 9.36 -3.19 -7.52
CA ASP A 49 9.11 -3.88 -6.25
C ASP A 49 10.17 -4.95 -5.97
N ASP A 50 10.57 -5.72 -6.98
CA ASP A 50 11.53 -6.81 -6.84
C ASP A 50 12.25 -7.13 -8.17
N VAL A 51 13.45 -7.71 -8.06
CA VAL A 51 14.25 -8.21 -9.19
C VAL A 51 14.87 -9.55 -8.83
N ARG A 52 14.50 -10.63 -9.52
CA ARG A 52 15.05 -11.98 -9.32
C ARG A 52 15.32 -12.66 -10.65
N ASP A 53 16.55 -13.12 -10.86
CA ASP A 53 16.96 -13.91 -12.01
C ASP A 53 16.53 -13.33 -13.38
N GLY A 54 16.63 -12.00 -13.54
CA GLY A 54 16.23 -11.29 -14.76
C GLY A 54 14.72 -11.00 -14.86
N VAL A 55 13.93 -11.40 -13.89
CA VAL A 55 12.50 -11.08 -13.79
C VAL A 55 12.31 -9.90 -12.84
N VAL A 56 11.62 -8.87 -13.33
CA VAL A 56 11.30 -7.65 -12.57
C VAL A 56 9.81 -7.59 -12.32
N THR A 57 9.41 -7.36 -11.07
CA THR A 57 8.03 -7.00 -10.72
C THR A 57 7.94 -5.54 -10.31
N ALA A 58 6.89 -4.87 -10.74
CA ALA A 58 6.73 -3.44 -10.51
C ALA A 58 5.25 -3.02 -10.46
N GLY A 59 4.95 -1.96 -9.72
CA GLY A 59 3.68 -1.24 -9.77
C GLY A 59 3.71 -0.16 -10.84
N ALA A 60 2.85 -0.28 -11.86
CA ALA A 60 2.81 0.63 -13.00
C ALA A 60 1.47 1.37 -13.11
N SER A 61 1.51 2.70 -13.00
CA SER A 61 0.37 3.56 -13.35
C SER A 61 0.14 3.59 -14.86
N PRO A 62 -1.03 4.04 -15.35
CA PRO A 62 -1.27 4.18 -16.79
C PRO A 62 -0.18 4.99 -17.52
N ILE A 63 0.31 6.07 -16.91
CA ILE A 63 1.39 6.90 -17.46
C ILE A 63 2.72 6.14 -17.50
N ALA A 64 3.00 5.30 -16.51
CA ALA A 64 4.20 4.46 -16.51
C ALA A 64 4.14 3.42 -17.64
N LEU A 65 3.00 2.78 -17.84
CA LEU A 65 2.78 1.82 -18.93
C LEU A 65 3.00 2.45 -20.31
N GLU A 66 2.51 3.68 -20.54
CA GLU A 66 2.77 4.40 -21.79
C GLU A 66 4.26 4.68 -22.02
N ARG A 67 5.01 5.00 -20.96
CA ARG A 67 6.45 5.25 -21.05
C ARG A 67 7.22 3.96 -21.33
N LEU A 68 6.82 2.86 -20.69
CA LEU A 68 7.38 1.54 -20.93
C LEU A 68 7.18 1.09 -22.38
N ALA A 69 5.97 1.26 -22.93
CA ALA A 69 5.67 0.96 -24.33
C ALA A 69 6.55 1.78 -25.30
N LYS A 70 6.69 3.08 -25.05
CA LYS A 70 7.54 3.97 -25.88
C LYS A 70 9.03 3.59 -25.83
N ALA A 71 9.48 3.01 -24.71
CA ALA A 71 10.85 2.53 -24.53
C ALA A 71 11.05 1.07 -24.99
N GLY A 72 10.03 0.44 -25.61
CA GLY A 72 10.12 -0.92 -26.14
C GLY A 72 10.29 -1.98 -25.05
N PHE A 73 9.65 -1.78 -23.90
CA PHE A 73 9.50 -2.84 -22.91
C PHE A 73 8.18 -3.58 -23.15
N GLU A 74 8.25 -4.90 -23.10
CA GLU A 74 7.09 -5.78 -23.05
C GLU A 74 6.84 -6.19 -21.60
N TRP A 75 5.58 -6.36 -21.22
CA TRP A 75 5.21 -6.76 -19.87
C TRP A 75 3.98 -7.67 -19.86
N GLU A 76 3.87 -8.43 -18.79
CA GLU A 76 2.66 -9.16 -18.43
C GLU A 76 2.00 -8.48 -17.23
N VAL A 77 0.71 -8.21 -17.33
CA VAL A 77 -0.06 -7.74 -16.17
C VAL A 77 -0.29 -8.94 -15.27
N LEU A 78 0.20 -8.85 -14.04
CA LEU A 78 -0.04 -9.88 -13.04
C LEU A 78 -1.49 -9.79 -12.56
N PRO A 79 -2.15 -10.93 -12.29
CA PRO A 79 -3.45 -10.90 -11.61
C PRO A 79 -3.26 -10.10 -10.32
N GLU A 80 -4.22 -9.21 -10.04
CA GLU A 80 -4.20 -8.41 -8.81
C GLU A 80 -4.01 -9.38 -7.64
N ALA A 81 -2.90 -9.20 -6.90
CA ALA A 81 -2.70 -9.96 -5.68
C ALA A 81 -3.93 -9.70 -4.83
N GLU A 82 -4.55 -10.78 -4.34
CA GLU A 82 -5.74 -10.76 -3.48
C GLU A 82 -5.79 -9.47 -2.67
N ALA A 83 -6.76 -8.61 -3.02
CA ALA A 83 -6.76 -7.19 -2.70
C ALA A 83 -6.37 -6.95 -1.24
N PRO A 84 -5.53 -5.95 -0.91
CA PRO A 84 -5.26 -5.58 0.49
C PRO A 84 -6.54 -5.24 1.30
N GLU A 85 -7.67 -5.04 0.61
CA GLU A 85 -9.03 -4.99 1.18
C GLU A 85 -9.44 -6.32 1.89
N LEU A 86 -8.70 -7.42 1.70
CA LEU A 86 -8.89 -8.72 2.33
C LEU A 86 -8.10 -8.89 3.64
N ALA A 87 -7.25 -7.94 4.03
CA ALA A 87 -6.57 -8.00 5.32
C ALA A 87 -7.58 -7.74 6.45
N THR A 88 -7.99 -8.81 7.15
CA THR A 88 -8.87 -8.71 8.32
C THR A 88 -8.13 -7.98 9.45
N MET A 89 -8.56 -6.76 9.77
CA MET A 89 -8.01 -6.01 10.89
C MET A 89 -8.53 -6.54 12.22
N CYS A 90 -7.68 -6.54 13.25
CA CYS A 90 -8.10 -7.00 14.57
C CYS A 90 -9.19 -6.10 15.16
N PRO A 91 -10.19 -6.68 15.83
CA PRO A 91 -11.28 -5.91 16.43
C PRO A 91 -10.77 -4.98 17.54
N ALA A 92 -11.57 -3.97 17.88
CA ALA A 92 -11.28 -3.10 19.02
C ALA A 92 -11.14 -3.93 20.31
N GLY A 93 -10.12 -3.63 21.12
CA GLY A 93 -9.85 -4.33 22.38
C GLY A 93 -9.13 -5.67 22.23
N TRP A 94 -8.75 -6.07 21.02
CA TRP A 94 -7.91 -7.26 20.76
C TRP A 94 -6.68 -7.33 21.69
N GLU A 95 -6.02 -6.20 21.90
CA GLU A 95 -4.85 -6.04 22.74
C GLU A 95 -5.10 -6.32 24.23
N ASN A 96 -6.37 -6.38 24.65
CA ASN A 96 -6.83 -6.63 26.02
C ASN A 96 -7.49 -8.00 26.21
N ASP A 97 -7.86 -8.71 25.14
CA ASP A 97 -8.55 -10.00 25.23
C ASP A 97 -7.55 -11.16 25.43
N PRO A 98 -7.57 -11.93 26.54
CA PRO A 98 -6.70 -13.10 26.71
C PRO A 98 -6.96 -14.23 25.71
N ASN A 99 -8.15 -14.31 25.12
CA ASN A 99 -8.59 -15.35 24.17
C ASN A 99 -8.63 -14.83 22.72
N ARG A 100 -7.91 -13.74 22.43
CA ARG A 100 -7.93 -13.08 21.12
C ARG A 100 -7.61 -14.04 19.98
N SER A 101 -8.23 -13.81 18.82
CA SER A 101 -7.84 -14.45 17.58
C SER A 101 -6.50 -13.93 17.08
N TRP A 102 -5.72 -14.78 16.41
CA TRP A 102 -4.49 -14.41 15.71
C TRP A 102 -4.68 -14.32 14.19
N GLU A 103 -5.88 -14.65 13.70
CA GLU A 103 -6.26 -14.58 12.28
C GLU A 103 -6.66 -13.14 11.88
N CYS A 104 -5.90 -12.15 12.33
CA CYS A 104 -6.10 -10.74 12.04
C CYS A 104 -4.81 -9.94 12.16
N TYR A 105 -4.78 -8.76 11.53
CA TYR A 105 -3.67 -7.82 11.62
C TYR A 105 -3.98 -6.71 12.64
N PRO A 106 -3.22 -6.58 13.74
CA PRO A 106 -3.41 -5.49 14.69
C PRO A 106 -2.86 -4.18 14.11
N THR A 107 -3.47 -3.06 14.49
CA THR A 107 -2.85 -1.75 14.26
C THR A 107 -1.59 -1.58 15.11
N TYR A 108 -0.72 -0.65 14.73
CA TYR A 108 0.47 -0.30 15.50
C TYR A 108 0.13 0.01 16.98
N ALA A 109 -0.92 0.80 17.22
CA ALA A 109 -1.33 1.17 18.58
C ALA A 109 -1.77 -0.05 19.40
N GLN A 110 -2.55 -0.96 18.80
CA GLN A 110 -2.98 -2.20 19.46
C GLN A 110 -1.77 -3.08 19.80
N TYR A 111 -0.81 -3.22 18.88
CA TYR A 111 0.39 -4.03 19.13
C TYR A 111 1.25 -3.44 20.26
N VAL A 112 1.43 -2.11 20.29
CA VAL A 112 2.12 -1.42 21.39
C VAL A 112 1.39 -1.61 22.72
N GLY A 113 0.06 -1.49 22.74
CA GLY A 113 -0.74 -1.74 23.94
C GLY A 113 -0.59 -3.17 24.45
N PHE A 114 -0.61 -4.14 23.54
CA PHE A 114 -0.38 -5.55 23.83
C PHE A 114 0.98 -5.80 24.50
N LEU A 115 2.07 -5.22 23.96
CA LEU A 115 3.41 -5.35 24.53
C LEU A 115 3.54 -4.69 25.91
N ASN A 116 2.97 -3.49 26.09
CA ASN A 116 2.98 -2.79 27.37
C ASN A 116 2.28 -3.61 28.46
N ARG A 117 1.15 -4.25 28.12
CA ARG A 117 0.45 -5.12 29.05
C ARG A 117 1.27 -6.35 29.41
N TYR A 118 1.92 -7.01 28.45
CA TYR A 118 2.78 -8.16 28.75
C TYR A 118 3.91 -7.80 29.72
N ALA A 119 4.57 -6.66 29.52
CA ALA A 119 5.60 -6.17 30.43
C ALA A 119 5.06 -5.83 31.83
N THR A 120 3.80 -5.36 31.91
CA THR A 120 3.13 -5.01 33.18
C THR A 120 2.67 -6.24 33.94
N ASP A 121 2.09 -7.22 33.26
CA ASP A 121 1.52 -8.43 33.86
C ASP A 121 2.61 -9.45 34.23
N TYR A 122 3.72 -9.45 33.48
CA TYR A 122 4.83 -10.40 33.68
C TYR A 122 6.20 -9.71 33.82
N PRO A 123 6.38 -8.82 34.80
CA PRO A 123 7.61 -8.02 34.93
C PRO A 123 8.85 -8.84 35.30
N ALA A 124 8.66 -10.05 35.83
CA ALA A 124 9.74 -11.00 36.09
C ALA A 124 10.23 -11.74 34.82
N LEU A 125 9.44 -11.72 33.74
CA LEU A 125 9.74 -12.43 32.48
C LEU A 125 10.15 -11.49 31.35
N CYS A 126 9.56 -10.28 31.28
CA CYS A 126 9.85 -9.36 30.20
C CYS A 126 9.75 -7.89 30.62
N ARG A 127 10.34 -7.03 29.79
CA ARG A 127 10.24 -5.57 29.88
C ARG A 127 10.19 -5.00 28.47
N LEU A 128 9.49 -3.89 28.30
CA LEU A 128 9.51 -3.13 27.06
C LEU A 128 10.74 -2.21 27.05
N VAL A 129 11.46 -2.17 25.92
CA VAL A 129 12.64 -1.32 25.74
C VAL A 129 12.42 -0.43 24.54
N ASP A 130 12.50 0.87 24.75
CA ASP A 130 12.51 1.86 23.67
C ASP A 130 13.93 1.95 23.08
N LEU A 131 14.05 1.67 21.77
CA LEU A 131 15.32 1.71 21.04
C LEU A 131 15.52 3.00 20.24
N GLY A 132 14.60 3.96 20.39
CA GLY A 132 14.63 5.24 19.71
C GLY A 132 13.51 5.42 18.70
N ALA A 133 13.30 6.67 18.31
CA ALA A 133 12.22 7.08 17.43
C ALA A 133 12.42 6.61 15.98
N THR A 134 11.31 6.31 15.31
CA THR A 134 11.32 6.00 13.88
C THR A 134 11.56 7.26 13.04
N THR A 135 12.02 7.09 11.79
CA THR A 135 12.29 8.21 10.87
C THR A 135 11.10 9.17 10.75
N ASN A 136 9.87 8.66 10.72
CA ASN A 136 8.66 9.47 10.63
C ASN A 136 8.45 10.42 11.83
N GLN A 137 9.01 10.09 12.99
CA GLN A 137 8.89 10.91 14.20
C GLN A 137 10.03 11.92 14.33
N VAL A 138 11.26 11.53 13.96
CA VAL A 138 12.45 12.41 14.06
C VAL A 138 12.67 13.27 12.82
N ARG A 139 12.19 12.84 11.66
CA ARG A 139 12.25 13.54 10.37
C ARG A 139 10.96 13.27 9.57
N PRO A 140 9.85 13.93 9.91
CA PRO A 140 8.58 13.71 9.23
C PRO A 140 8.75 13.87 7.73
N HIS A 141 8.52 12.79 6.97
CA HIS A 141 8.47 12.88 5.53
C HIS A 141 7.25 13.73 5.16
N ARG A 142 7.44 14.76 4.34
CA ARG A 142 6.29 15.40 3.66
C ARG A 142 5.76 14.36 2.69
N LEU A 143 4.72 13.64 3.07
CA LEU A 143 3.90 12.90 2.11
C LEU A 143 3.37 13.95 1.13
N TRP A 144 3.85 13.87 -0.11
CA TRP A 144 3.51 14.76 -1.22
C TRP A 144 2.10 14.47 -1.75
#